data_AF-A6EIC9-F1
#
_entry.id   AF-A6EIC9-F1
#
_cell.length_a   1.000
_cell.length_b   1.000
_cell.length_c   1.000
_cell.angle_alpha   90.00
_cell.angle_beta   90.00
_cell.angle_gamma   90.00
#
_symmetry.space_group_name_H-M   'P 1'
#
loop_
_entity.id
_entity.type
_entity.pdbx_description
1 polymer ?
#
loop_
_entity_poly.entity_id
_entity_poly.type
_entity_poly.pdbx_seq_one_letter_code
_entity_poly.pdbx_strand_id
1 'polypeptide(L)'
;MIPKTDTPGAKDLKLHLFVLKMVDDCSAPEDQLKFTKGLAYFEGLNADELKNRIAEVNSGKPGIPEASVDFYRIMKGRVIGGYLNSKYVMSNLVIWELVPGRYNGYFPVKTA
;
A
#
# COMPACT_ATOMS: atom_id res chain seq x y z
N MET A 1 -9.32 0.81 2.07
CA MET A 1 -8.14 -0.10 2.05
C MET A 1 -8.50 -1.34 1.24
N ILE A 2 -7.52 -2.13 0.75
CA ILE A 2 -7.77 -3.32 -0.07
C ILE A 2 -8.79 -4.24 0.65
N PRO A 3 -10.01 -4.41 0.10
CA PRO A 3 -11.04 -5.21 0.74
C PRO A 3 -10.68 -6.69 0.67
N LYS A 4 -11.22 -7.47 1.60
CA LYS A 4 -11.11 -8.92 1.54
C LYS A 4 -12.04 -9.46 0.45
N THR A 5 -11.53 -10.37 -0.37
CA THR A 5 -12.28 -11.12 -1.39
C THR A 5 -11.92 -12.60 -1.21
N ASP A 6 -11.64 -13.33 -2.30
CA ASP A 6 -11.07 -14.69 -2.26
C ASP A 6 -9.63 -14.68 -1.70
N THR A 7 -8.99 -13.52 -1.71
CA THR A 7 -7.66 -13.28 -1.11
C THR A 7 -7.76 -12.44 0.16
N PRO A 8 -6.84 -12.61 1.12
CA PRO A 8 -6.81 -11.82 2.34
C PRO A 8 -6.67 -10.34 2.03
N GLY A 9 -7.44 -9.50 2.72
CA GLY A 9 -7.42 -8.05 2.51
C GLY A 9 -6.27 -7.36 3.26
N ALA A 10 -6.19 -6.03 3.13
CA ALA A 10 -5.18 -5.24 3.82
C ALA A 10 -5.26 -5.33 5.36
N LYS A 11 -6.46 -5.55 5.89
CA LYS A 11 -6.67 -5.72 7.34
C LYS A 11 -6.12 -7.06 7.83
N ASP A 12 -6.38 -8.14 7.08
CA ASP A 12 -5.94 -9.49 7.41
C ASP A 12 -4.40 -9.60 7.40
N LEU A 13 -3.77 -8.91 6.45
CA LEU A 13 -2.30 -8.82 6.34
C LEU A 13 -1.66 -7.75 7.21
N LYS A 14 -2.44 -7.11 8.11
CA LYS A 14 -1.98 -6.07 9.04
C LYS A 14 -1.22 -4.91 8.36
N LEU A 15 -1.62 -4.55 7.14
CA LEU A 15 -0.91 -3.53 6.36
C LEU A 15 -0.99 -2.13 6.98
N HIS A 16 -2.01 -1.86 7.80
CA HIS A 16 -2.09 -0.61 8.57
C HIS A 16 -0.89 -0.45 9.52
N LEU A 17 -0.49 -1.52 10.23
CA LEU A 17 0.69 -1.49 11.11
C LEU A 17 1.98 -1.34 10.31
N PHE A 18 2.05 -2.00 9.16
CA PHE A 18 3.17 -1.85 8.23
C PHE A 18 3.33 -0.40 7.76
N VAL A 19 2.24 0.28 7.37
CA VAL A 19 2.32 1.67 6.93
C VAL A 19 2.80 2.58 8.05
N LEU A 20 2.25 2.44 9.27
CA LEU A 20 2.68 3.26 10.41
C LEU A 20 4.17 3.10 10.68
N LYS A 21 4.66 1.85 10.71
CA LYS A 21 6.09 1.57 10.89
C LYS A 21 6.96 2.13 9.74
N MET A 22 6.50 2.02 8.50
CA MET A 22 7.24 2.56 7.34
C MET A 22 7.29 4.08 7.32
N VAL A 23 6.26 4.76 7.83
CA VAL A 23 6.26 6.21 7.97
C VAL A 23 7.23 6.63 9.08
N ASP A 24 7.21 5.92 10.21
CA ASP A 24 8.07 6.18 11.37
C ASP A 24 9.56 5.94 11.06
N ASP A 25 9.91 4.76 10.52
CA ASP A 25 11.31 4.34 10.35
C ASP A 25 11.97 4.88 9.05
N CYS A 26 11.18 5.13 7.99
CA CYS A 26 11.72 5.28 6.63
C CYS A 26 11.28 6.55 5.88
N SER A 27 10.57 7.48 6.54
CA SER A 27 10.13 8.73 5.90
C SER A 27 10.80 9.94 6.54
N ALA A 28 11.00 11.00 5.76
CA ALA A 28 11.58 12.23 6.28
C ALA A 28 10.63 12.89 7.31
N PRO A 29 11.14 13.67 8.28
CA PRO A 29 10.31 14.33 9.30
C PRO A 29 9.20 15.21 8.71
N GLU A 30 9.47 15.85 7.56
CA GLU A 30 8.49 16.65 6.82
C GLU A 30 7.30 15.82 6.34
N ASP A 31 7.56 14.62 5.82
CA ASP A 31 6.52 13.71 5.33
C ASP A 31 5.76 13.04 6.48
N GLN A 32 6.44 12.74 7.60
CA GLN A 32 5.78 12.28 8.83
C GLN A 32 4.78 13.32 9.34
N LEU A 33 5.14 14.60 9.30
CA LEU A 33 4.29 15.71 9.72
C LEU A 33 3.11 15.90 8.76
N LYS A 34 3.32 15.81 7.44
CA LYS A 34 2.22 15.82 6.46
C LYS A 34 1.26 14.66 6.68
N PHE A 35 1.80 13.47 6.95
CA PHE A 35 1.00 12.26 7.20
C PHE A 35 0.12 12.40 8.44
N THR A 36 0.69 12.80 9.58
CA THR A 36 -0.05 12.97 10.84
C THR A 36 -1.07 14.11 10.78
N LYS A 37 -0.73 15.25 10.17
CA LYS A 37 -1.69 16.34 9.92
C LYS A 37 -2.82 15.93 8.99
N GLY A 38 -2.50 15.19 7.94
CA GLY A 38 -3.50 14.67 7.00
C GLY A 38 -4.41 13.62 7.62
N LEU A 39 -3.91 12.81 8.56
CA LEU A 39 -4.68 11.83 9.31
C LEU A 39 -5.78 12.48 10.15
N ALA A 40 -5.49 13.61 10.81
CA ALA A 40 -6.46 14.35 11.62
C ALA A 40 -7.72 14.78 10.83
N TYR A 41 -7.61 14.95 9.50
CA TYR A 41 -8.77 15.24 8.65
C TYR A 41 -9.78 14.07 8.60
N PHE A 42 -9.38 12.85 8.92
CA PHE A 42 -10.25 11.67 8.88
C PHE A 42 -10.64 11.18 10.28
N GLU A 43 -10.17 11.83 11.35
CA GLU A 43 -10.49 11.46 12.73
C GLU A 43 -11.93 11.82 13.11
N GLY A 44 -12.55 11.00 13.96
CA GLY A 44 -13.90 11.21 14.47
C GLY A 44 -15.04 10.94 13.47
N LEU A 45 -14.74 10.56 12.23
CA LEU A 45 -15.75 10.22 11.23
C LEU A 45 -16.37 8.86 11.48
N ASN A 46 -17.67 8.76 11.23
CA ASN A 46 -18.32 7.45 11.19
C ASN A 46 -17.94 6.68 9.91
N ALA A 47 -18.32 5.40 9.84
CA ALA A 47 -17.90 4.52 8.74
C ALA A 47 -18.38 5.00 7.36
N ASP A 48 -19.55 5.65 7.27
CA ASP A 48 -20.12 6.07 5.99
C ASP A 48 -19.59 7.43 5.54
N GLU A 49 -19.42 8.37 6.48
CA GLU A 49 -18.70 9.63 6.26
C GLU A 49 -17.27 9.37 5.80
N LEU A 50 -16.58 8.44 6.45
CA LEU A 50 -15.22 8.06 6.10
C LEU A 50 -15.14 7.52 4.67
N LYS A 51 -16.08 6.64 4.27
CA LYS A 51 -16.14 6.12 2.88
C LYS A 51 -16.34 7.24 1.88
N ASN A 52 -17.27 8.15 2.14
CA ASN A 52 -17.56 9.27 1.24
C ASN A 52 -16.35 10.19 1.10
N ARG A 53 -15.71 10.55 2.21
CA ARG A 53 -14.56 11.46 2.23
C ARG A 53 -13.33 10.84 1.55
N ILE A 54 -13.11 9.54 1.75
CA ILE A 54 -12.07 8.80 1.01
C ILE A 54 -12.39 8.79 -0.49
N ALA A 55 -13.65 8.61 -0.88
CA ALA A 55 -14.05 8.63 -2.29
C ALA A 55 -13.78 10.00 -2.93
N GLU A 56 -14.09 11.09 -2.23
CA GLU A 56 -13.82 12.46 -2.68
C GLU A 56 -12.32 12.71 -2.89
N VAL A 57 -11.49 12.34 -1.91
CA VAL A 57 -10.03 12.46 -1.99
C VAL A 57 -9.47 11.60 -3.13
N ASN A 58 -9.99 10.39 -3.29
CA ASN A 58 -9.56 9.49 -4.38
C ASN A 58 -9.98 9.99 -5.77
N SER A 59 -11.09 10.71 -5.88
CA SER A 59 -11.52 11.35 -7.13
C SER A 59 -10.79 12.64 -7.47
N GLY A 60 -9.96 13.17 -6.55
CA GLY A 60 -9.25 14.43 -6.77
C GLY A 60 -10.18 15.65 -6.77
N LYS A 61 -11.24 15.62 -5.96
CA LYS A 61 -12.20 16.73 -5.87
C LYS A 61 -11.46 18.01 -5.40
N PRO A 62 -11.66 19.16 -6.08
CA PRO A 62 -11.04 20.42 -5.68
C PRO A 62 -11.59 20.90 -4.33
N GLY A 63 -10.76 21.59 -3.54
CA GLY A 63 -11.13 22.13 -2.21
C GLY A 63 -10.79 21.23 -1.02
N ILE A 64 -10.14 20.09 -1.24
CA ILE A 64 -9.63 19.22 -0.18
C ILE A 64 -8.25 19.74 0.30
N PRO A 65 -7.96 19.74 1.61
CA PRO A 65 -6.64 20.13 2.10
C PRO A 65 -5.52 19.27 1.51
N GLU A 66 -4.44 19.90 1.08
CA GLU A 66 -3.29 19.22 0.46
C GLU A 66 -2.70 18.12 1.37
N ALA A 67 -2.59 18.39 2.67
CA ALA A 67 -2.10 17.41 3.64
C ALA A 67 -2.93 16.12 3.67
N SER A 68 -4.25 16.21 3.47
CA SER A 68 -5.15 15.04 3.45
C SER A 68 -4.99 14.22 2.17
N VAL A 69 -4.72 14.90 1.04
CA VAL A 69 -4.37 14.26 -0.23
C VAL A 69 -3.01 13.56 -0.12
N ASP A 70 -2.03 14.21 0.49
CA ASP A 70 -0.71 13.63 0.75
C ASP A 70 -0.77 12.41 1.66
N PHE A 71 -1.51 12.50 2.77
CA PHE A 71 -1.75 11.36 3.65
C PHE A 71 -2.37 10.19 2.87
N TYR A 72 -3.43 10.45 2.09
CA TYR A 72 -4.08 9.40 1.31
C TYR A 72 -3.14 8.77 0.28
N ARG A 73 -2.32 9.59 -0.40
CA ARG A 73 -1.30 9.14 -1.37
C ARG A 73 -0.25 8.26 -0.72
N ILE A 74 0.31 8.69 0.41
CA ILE A 74 1.31 7.92 1.18
C ILE A 74 0.69 6.60 1.68
N MET A 75 -0.48 6.66 2.32
CA MET A 75 -1.20 5.48 2.80
C MET A 75 -1.46 4.48 1.68
N LYS A 76 -2.05 4.93 0.58
CA LYS A 76 -2.41 4.08 -0.56
C LYS A 76 -1.18 3.43 -1.17
N GLY A 77 -0.12 4.20 -1.42
CA GLY A 77 1.13 3.68 -1.98
C GLY A 77 1.79 2.63 -1.09
N ARG A 78 1.90 2.90 0.21
CA ARG A 78 2.47 1.95 1.18
C ARG A 78 1.61 0.69 1.35
N VAL A 79 0.29 0.81 1.37
CA VAL A 79 -0.60 -0.36 1.42
C VAL A 79 -0.45 -1.23 0.17
N ILE A 80 -0.39 -0.64 -1.03
CA ILE A 80 -0.20 -1.40 -2.28
C ILE A 80 1.16 -2.09 -2.27
N GLY A 81 2.22 -1.35 -1.96
CA GLY A 81 3.57 -1.92 -1.88
C GLY A 81 3.69 -3.03 -0.84
N GLY A 82 3.12 -2.83 0.35
CA GLY A 82 3.09 -3.84 1.41
C GLY A 82 2.28 -5.09 1.04
N TYR A 83 1.19 -4.93 0.29
CA TYR A 83 0.40 -6.05 -0.22
C TYR A 83 1.21 -6.89 -1.21
N LEU A 84 1.79 -6.25 -2.23
CA LEU A 84 2.56 -6.92 -3.29
C LEU A 84 3.83 -7.63 -2.75
N ASN A 85 4.42 -7.10 -1.69
CA ASN A 85 5.60 -7.70 -1.03
C ASN A 85 5.24 -8.55 0.20
N SER A 86 3.96 -8.83 0.43
CA SER A 86 3.56 -9.68 1.55
C SER A 86 3.88 -11.15 1.25
N LYS A 87 4.25 -11.91 2.30
CA LYS A 87 4.51 -13.36 2.19
C LYS A 87 3.36 -14.08 1.47
N TYR A 88 2.11 -13.75 1.82
CA TYR A 88 0.95 -14.40 1.21
C TYR A 88 0.91 -14.19 -0.31
N VAL A 89 1.06 -12.93 -0.76
CA VAL A 89 0.97 -12.59 -2.19
C VAL A 89 2.16 -13.18 -2.94
N MET A 90 3.37 -13.11 -2.38
CA MET A 90 4.57 -13.67 -2.99
C MET A 90 4.51 -15.20 -3.09
N SER A 91 3.93 -15.91 -2.12
CA SER A 91 3.85 -17.37 -2.16
C SER A 91 2.66 -17.92 -2.94
N ASN A 92 1.48 -17.29 -2.86
CA ASN A 92 0.23 -17.88 -3.38
C ASN A 92 -0.29 -17.23 -4.67
N LEU A 93 0.06 -15.97 -4.95
CA LEU A 93 -0.46 -15.25 -6.12
C LEU A 93 0.60 -15.05 -7.20
N VAL A 94 1.74 -14.47 -6.84
CA VAL A 94 2.84 -14.19 -7.77
C VAL A 94 3.71 -15.42 -8.01
N ILE A 95 3.74 -16.36 -7.05
CA ILE A 95 4.64 -17.54 -7.03
C ILE A 95 6.08 -17.08 -7.28
N TRP A 96 6.62 -16.36 -6.30
CA TRP A 96 7.94 -15.78 -6.39
C TRP A 96 9.04 -16.86 -6.43
N GLU A 97 9.89 -16.81 -7.46
CA GLU A 97 11.12 -17.60 -7.56
C GLU A 97 12.35 -16.68 -7.43
N LEU A 98 13.33 -17.11 -6.63
CA LEU A 98 14.59 -16.38 -6.43
C LEU A 98 15.38 -16.35 -7.74
N VAL A 99 15.93 -15.19 -8.10
CA VAL A 99 16.84 -15.02 -9.25
C VAL A 99 18.27 -15.41 -8.83
N PRO A 100 19.03 -16.15 -9.67
CA PRO A 100 18.63 -16.72 -10.95
C PRO A 100 17.62 -17.85 -10.77
N GLY A 101 16.62 -17.90 -11.64
CA GLY A 101 15.65 -18.99 -11.67
C GLY A 101 16.32 -20.35 -11.86
N ARG A 102 15.55 -21.43 -11.77
CA ARG A 102 16.07 -22.80 -11.83
C ARG A 102 16.95 -23.00 -13.07
N TYR A 103 18.13 -23.60 -12.88
CA TYR A 103 19.03 -23.93 -13.99
C TYR A 103 18.32 -24.89 -14.97
N ASN A 104 18.27 -24.51 -16.25
CA ASN A 104 17.74 -25.33 -17.33
C ASN A 104 18.88 -25.81 -18.23
N GLY A 105 19.43 -26.99 -17.95
CA GLY A 105 20.53 -27.58 -18.72
C GLY A 105 20.16 -28.02 -20.14
N TYR A 106 18.86 -28.14 -20.45
CA TYR A 106 18.37 -28.42 -21.81
C TYR A 106 18.14 -27.15 -22.62
N PHE A 107 18.44 -25.97 -22.07
CA PHE A 107 18.24 -24.72 -22.78
C PHE A 107 19.20 -24.64 -23.97
N PRO A 108 18.70 -24.44 -25.21
CA PRO A 108 19.53 -24.47 -26.40
C PRO A 108 20.54 -23.32 -26.35
N VAL A 109 21.82 -23.66 -26.46
CA VAL A 109 22.89 -22.67 -26.59
C VAL A 109 22.91 -22.18 -28.04
N LYS A 110 22.86 -20.87 -28.25
CA LYS A 110 23.14 -20.30 -29.58
C LYS A 110 24.61 -20.56 -29.90
N THR A 111 24.89 -21.44 -30.86
CA THR A 111 26.22 -21.54 -31.46
C THR A 111 26.56 -20.23 -32.15
N ALA A 112 27.78 -19.74 -31.93
CA ALA A 112 28.31 -18.48 -32.47
C ALA A 112 28.40 -18.49 -34.00
#